data_AF-A0A537XCL7-F1
#
_entry.id   AF-A0A537XCL7-F1
#
_cell.length_a   1.000
_cell.length_b   1.000
_cell.length_c   1.000
_cell.angle_alpha   90.00
_cell.angle_beta   90.00
_cell.angle_gamma   90.00
#
_symmetry.space_group_name_H-M   'P 1'
#
loop_
_entity.id
_entity.type
_entity.pdbx_description
1 polymer ?
#
loop_
_entity_poly.entity_id
_entity_poly.type
_entity_poly.pdbx_seq_one_letter_code
_entity_poly.pdbx_strand_id
1 'polypeptide(L)'
;MIKILTRRSKLTRGGLVRVRLQCLWSRPCVGAFVIYSTRNLGATGRYGGGDFVVSANRTGTATVPLLARARRLVRRRGRVESGAFVHLKGFGGEKLAAGGGPLTIQR
;
A
#
# COMPACT_ATOMS: atom_id res chain seq x y z
N MET A 1 -6.69 4.61 13.89
CA MET A 1 -6.14 5.28 12.68
C MET A 1 -4.85 4.60 12.25
N ILE A 2 -4.51 4.59 10.96
CA ILE A 2 -3.24 4.03 10.46
C ILE A 2 -2.55 5.04 9.52
N LYS A 3 -1.22 5.14 9.59
CA LYS A 3 -0.42 6.06 8.78
C LYS A 3 0.52 5.28 7.87
N ILE A 4 0.61 5.68 6.60
CA ILE A 4 1.61 5.17 5.66
C ILE A 4 2.90 5.97 5.88
N LEU A 5 3.98 5.30 6.27
CA LEU A 5 5.28 5.93 6.51
C LEU A 5 6.18 5.89 5.27
N THR A 6 6.03 4.87 4.43
CA THR A 6 6.85 4.71 3.23
C THR A 6 6.37 5.62 2.10
N ARG A 7 7.22 6.56 1.69
CA ARG A 7 7.03 7.38 0.48
C ARG A 7 7.75 6.84 -0.75
N ARG A 8 8.80 6.03 -0.56
CA ARG A 8 9.63 5.43 -1.61
C ARG A 8 9.90 3.97 -1.27
N SER A 9 9.67 3.06 -2.21
CA SER A 9 9.91 1.62 -2.03
C SER A 9 10.59 1.03 -3.25
N LYS A 10 11.54 0.11 -3.02
CA LYS A 10 12.19 -0.64 -4.10
C LYS A 10 11.38 -1.89 -4.44
N LEU A 11 11.28 -2.18 -5.73
CA LEU A 11 10.69 -3.40 -6.24
C LEU A 11 11.65 -4.56 -5.99
N THR A 12 11.22 -5.55 -5.21
CA THR A 12 12.02 -6.75 -4.99
C THR A 12 12.08 -7.60 -6.27
N ARG A 13 13.03 -8.53 -6.34
CA ARG A 13 13.11 -9.51 -7.45
C ARG A 13 11.81 -10.32 -7.60
N GLY A 14 11.14 -10.62 -6.49
CA GLY A 14 9.83 -11.28 -6.45
C GLY A 14 8.65 -10.41 -6.90
N GLY A 15 8.87 -9.15 -7.26
CA GLY A 15 7.81 -8.26 -7.71
C GLY A 15 6.95 -7.69 -6.57
N LEU A 16 7.53 -7.60 -5.37
CA LEU A 16 6.89 -7.10 -4.17
C LEU A 16 7.41 -5.69 -3.85
N VAL A 17 6.60 -4.89 -3.17
CA VAL A 17 7.05 -3.65 -2.53
C VAL A 17 6.78 -3.74 -1.04
N ARG A 18 7.68 -3.18 -0.24
CA ARG A 18 7.54 -3.14 1.23
C ARG A 18 7.07 -1.76 1.64
N VAL A 19 6.00 -1.70 2.42
CA VAL A 19 5.38 -0.47 2.88
C VAL A 19 5.31 -0.49 4.40
N ARG A 20 5.96 0.47 5.05
CA ARG A 20 5.90 0.67 6.49
C ARG A 20 4.61 1.40 6.84
N LEU A 21 3.90 0.85 7.81
CA LEU A 21 2.63 1.35 8.31
C LEU A 21 2.74 1.53 9.82
N GLN A 22 2.19 2.63 10.35
CA GLN A 22 2.09 2.85 11.79
C GLN A 22 0.64 2.81 12.22
N CYS A 23 0.29 1.85 13.09
CA CYS A 23 -1.00 1.86 13.76
C CYS A 23 -0.96 2.89 14.89
N LEU A 24 -1.87 3.85 14.86
CA LEU A 24 -2.03 4.89 15.89
C LEU A 24 -3.26 4.62 16.77
N TRP A 25 -3.82 3.43 16.67
CA TRP A 25 -4.99 3.03 17.44
C TRP A 25 -4.57 2.21 18.65
N SER A 26 -5.40 2.24 19.70
CA SER A 26 -5.25 1.40 20.90
C SER A 26 -5.54 -0.08 20.64
N ARG A 27 -5.97 -0.43 19.43
CA ARG A 27 -6.24 -1.80 18.97
C ARG A 27 -5.44 -2.10 17.70
N PRO A 28 -5.20 -3.39 17.37
CA PRO A 28 -4.55 -3.76 16.12
C PRO A 28 -5.26 -3.16 14.91
N CYS A 29 -4.48 -2.61 13.99
CA CYS A 29 -4.97 -2.15 12.70
C CYS A 29 -4.98 -3.33 11.73
N VAL A 30 -6.17 -3.82 11.40
CA VAL A 30 -6.40 -4.88 10.40
C VAL A 30 -7.07 -4.26 9.19
N GLY A 31 -6.58 -4.57 7.99
CA GLY A 31 -7.09 -3.90 6.80
C GLY A 31 -6.50 -4.39 5.49
N ALA A 32 -6.79 -3.64 4.44
CA ALA A 32 -6.27 -3.84 3.10
C ALA A 32 -5.54 -2.60 2.61
N PHE A 33 -4.49 -2.83 1.84
CA PHE A 33 -3.66 -1.82 1.20
C PHE A 33 -3.82 -1.91 -0.31
N VAL A 34 -3.93 -0.77 -0.99
CA VAL A 34 -4.05 -0.71 -2.46
C VAL A 34 -3.09 0.33 -3.01
N ILE A 35 -2.35 -0.03 -4.06
CA ILE A 35 -1.49 0.90 -4.82
C ILE A 35 -2.17 1.15 -6.15
N TYR A 36 -2.21 2.41 -6.57
CA TYR A 36 -2.84 2.84 -7.81
C TYR A 36 -1.99 3.88 -8.55
N SER A 37 -2.17 3.98 -9.86
CA SER A 37 -1.59 5.02 -10.70
C SER A 37 -2.12 6.39 -10.29
N THR A 38 -1.23 7.39 -10.15
CA THR A 38 -1.67 8.79 -9.96
C THR A 38 -2.41 9.35 -11.17
N ARG A 39 -2.27 8.75 -12.36
CA ARG A 39 -2.91 9.22 -13.60
C ARG A 39 -4.29 8.62 -13.86
N ASN A 40 -4.61 7.47 -13.26
CA ASN A 40 -5.89 6.78 -13.45
C ASN A 40 -6.37 6.27 -12.08
N LEU A 41 -7.36 6.95 -11.50
CA LEU A 41 -7.98 6.54 -10.24
C LEU A 41 -9.13 5.58 -10.57
N GLY A 42 -8.98 4.28 -10.26
CA GLY A 42 -9.99 3.25 -10.55
C GLY A 42 -9.39 1.85 -10.68
N ALA A 43 -10.23 0.83 -10.95
CA ALA A 43 -9.78 -0.57 -11.06
C ALA A 43 -8.71 -0.76 -12.15
N THR A 44 -8.84 -0.04 -13.26
CA THR A 44 -7.86 -0.01 -14.36
C THR A 44 -6.54 0.67 -13.98
N GLY A 45 -6.52 1.46 -12.91
CA GLY A 45 -5.33 2.12 -12.37
C GLY A 45 -4.57 1.33 -11.30
N ARG A 46 -5.11 0.20 -10.82
CA ARG A 46 -4.49 -0.57 -9.72
C ARG A 46 -3.11 -1.12 -10.12
N TYR A 47 -2.11 -0.88 -9.29
CA TYR A 47 -0.77 -1.46 -9.43
C TYR A 47 -0.54 -2.65 -8.52
N GLY A 48 -1.23 -2.74 -7.39
CA GLY A 48 -1.10 -3.85 -6.45
C GLY A 48 -2.03 -3.71 -5.25
N GLY A 49 -1.98 -4.69 -4.36
CA GLY A 49 -2.65 -4.61 -3.08
C GLY A 49 -2.56 -5.91 -2.30
N GLY A 50 -2.89 -5.85 -1.02
CA GLY A 50 -2.86 -6.99 -0.12
C GLY A 50 -3.37 -6.61 1.25
N ASP A 51 -3.66 -7.62 2.07
CA ASP A 51 -4.07 -7.42 3.44
C ASP A 51 -2.87 -7.13 4.35
N PHE A 52 -3.14 -6.51 5.50
CA PHE A 52 -2.15 -6.26 6.54
C PHE A 52 -2.74 -6.40 7.93
N VAL A 53 -1.86 -6.69 8.88
CA VAL A 53 -2.12 -6.58 10.31
C VAL A 53 -0.94 -5.85 10.95
N VAL A 54 -1.23 -4.82 11.72
CA VAL A 54 -0.24 -4.08 12.51
C VAL A 54 -0.74 -3.97 13.95
N SER A 55 0.06 -4.42 14.90
CA SER A 55 -0.27 -4.34 16.33
C SER A 55 -0.56 -2.90 16.78
N ALA A 56 -1.39 -2.76 17.81
CA ALA A 56 -1.76 -1.48 18.40
C ALA A 56 -0.53 -0.63 18.75
N ASN A 57 -0.53 0.66 18.40
CA ASN A 57 0.57 1.60 18.66
C ASN A 57 1.96 1.15 18.16
N ARG A 58 2.02 0.23 17.18
CA ARG A 58 3.28 -0.27 16.60
C ARG A 58 3.41 0.09 15.14
N THR A 59 4.65 -0.02 14.65
CA THR A 59 4.96 0.03 13.23
C THR A 59 5.12 -1.39 12.69
N GLY A 60 4.47 -1.67 11.57
CA GLY A 60 4.58 -2.93 10.83
C GLY A 60 5.02 -2.70 9.38
N THR A 61 5.34 -3.77 8.68
CA THR A 61 5.64 -3.74 7.25
C THR A 61 4.65 -4.61 6.50
N ALA A 62 3.86 -4.00 5.62
CA ALA A 62 3.05 -4.71 4.65
C ALA A 62 3.90 -5.04 3.42
N THR A 63 3.83 -6.29 2.97
CA THR A 63 4.45 -6.72 1.71
C THR A 63 3.37 -6.79 0.65
N VAL A 64 3.50 -5.98 -0.39
CA VAL A 64 2.43 -5.77 -1.37
C VAL A 64 2.89 -6.31 -2.73
N PRO A 65 2.22 -7.34 -3.27
CA PRO A 65 2.51 -7.81 -4.62
C PRO A 65 2.06 -6.79 -5.66
N LEU A 66 2.93 -6.53 -6.65
CA LEU A 66 2.58 -5.72 -7.81
C LEU A 66 2.05 -6.58 -8.96
N LEU A 67 1.00 -6.10 -9.61
CA LEU A 67 0.49 -6.65 -10.86
C LEU A 67 1.55 -6.62 -11.95
N ALA A 68 1.49 -7.59 -12.89
CA ALA A 68 2.47 -7.72 -13.97
C ALA A 68 2.65 -6.43 -14.78
N ARG A 69 1.56 -5.71 -15.07
CA ARG A 69 1.62 -4.41 -15.77
C ARG A 69 2.44 -3.35 -15.03
N ALA A 70 2.28 -3.25 -13.71
CA ALA A 70 3.00 -2.28 -12.89
C ALA A 70 4.48 -2.65 -12.79
N ARG A 71 4.79 -3.94 -12.63
CA ARG A 71 6.17 -4.45 -12.64
C ARG A 71 6.89 -4.12 -13.96
N ARG A 72 6.23 -4.35 -15.09
CA ARG A 72 6.77 -3.97 -16.42
C ARG A 72 7.00 -2.47 -16.52
N LEU A 73 6.07 -1.65 -16.03
CA LEU A 73 6.20 -0.20 -16.05
C LEU A 73 7.40 0.30 -15.23
N VAL A 74 7.58 -0.21 -14.01
CA VAL A 74 8.74 0.12 -13.16
C VAL A 74 10.05 -0.31 -13.83
N ARG A 75 10.09 -1.52 -14.41
CA ARG A 75 11.29 -2.00 -15.12
C ARG A 75 11.65 -1.13 -16.33
N ARG A 76 10.64 -0.66 -17.09
CA ARG A 76 10.84 0.20 -18.26
C ARG A 76 11.25 1.63 -17.91
N ARG A 77 10.69 2.20 -16.83
CA ARG A 77 10.88 3.62 -16.47
C ARG A 77 11.90 3.85 -15.35
N GLY A 78 12.35 2.81 -14.67
CA GLY A 78 13.21 2.88 -13.47
C GLY A 78 12.50 3.41 -12.22
N ARG A 79 11.50 4.28 -12.38
CA ARG A 79 10.68 4.88 -11.33
C ARG A 79 9.23 5.06 -11.79
N VAL A 80 8.28 4.81 -10.89
CA VAL A 80 6.85 5.07 -11.11
C VAL A 80 6.28 5.77 -9.88
N GLU A 81 5.60 6.89 -10.13
CA GLU A 81 4.81 7.58 -9.11
C GLU A 81 3.43 6.95 -9.02
N SER A 82 2.99 6.72 -7.78
CA SER A 82 1.74 6.06 -7.46
C SER A 82 1.13 6.69 -6.22
N GLY A 83 -0.15 6.42 -6.00
CA GLY A 83 -0.77 6.64 -4.71
C GLY A 83 -0.99 5.31 -4.00
N ALA A 84 -1.10 5.38 -2.68
CA ALA A 84 -1.42 4.27 -1.82
C ALA A 84 -2.61 4.63 -0.93
N PHE A 85 -3.56 3.70 -0.79
CA PHE A 85 -4.69 3.82 0.11
C PHE A 85 -4.73 2.66 1.09
N VAL A 86 -5.19 2.94 2.30
CA VAL A 86 -5.43 1.96 3.35
C VAL A 86 -6.89 2.00 3.78
N HIS A 87 -7.50 0.82 3.79
CA HIS A 87 -8.84 0.59 4.31
C HIS A 87 -8.69 -0.27 5.56
N LEU A 88 -9.16 0.23 6.70
CA LEU A 88 -9.28 -0.56 7.91
C LEU A 88 -10.60 -1.32 7.89
N LYS A 89 -10.58 -2.56 8.37
CA LYS A 89 -11.80 -3.32 8.68
C LYS A 89 -12.26 -2.87 10.06
N GLY A 90 -13.45 -2.27 10.13
CA GLY A 90 -14.16 -1.95 11.36
C GLY A 90 -14.82 -3.18 11.99
N PHE A 91 -15.41 -3.00 13.17
CA PHE A 91 -16.23 -4.03 13.81
C PHE A 91 -17.50 -4.27 12.96
N GLY A 92 -17.97 -5.51 12.85
CA GLY A 92 -19.14 -5.85 12.03
C GLY A 92 -18.92 -5.81 10.50
N GLY A 93 -17.68 -5.68 10.02
CA GLY A 93 -17.35 -5.71 8.59
C GLY A 93 -17.38 -4.35 7.88
N GLU A 94 -17.59 -3.26 8.63
CA GLU A 94 -17.56 -1.90 8.08
C GLU A 94 -16.20 -1.56 7.46
N LYS A 95 -16.19 -0.84 6.33
CA LYS A 95 -14.96 -0.34 5.71
C LYS A 95 -14.67 1.06 6.24
N LEU A 96 -13.72 1.18 7.15
CA LEU A 96 -13.23 2.46 7.63
C LEU A 96 -12.11 2.92 6.68
N ALA A 97 -12.37 3.93 5.84
CA ALA A 97 -11.30 4.56 5.08
C ALA A 97 -10.32 5.22 6.06
N ALA A 98 -9.03 4.88 6.00
CA ALA A 98 -8.12 5.21 7.09
C ALA A 98 -6.89 6.03 6.69
N GLY A 99 -6.74 6.34 5.40
CA GLY A 99 -5.72 7.25 4.91
C GLY A 99 -5.21 6.91 3.51
N GLY A 100 -4.43 7.82 2.97
CA GLY A 100 -3.72 7.63 1.71
C GLY A 100 -2.51 8.53 1.61
N GLY A 101 -1.66 8.27 0.64
CA GLY A 101 -0.49 9.11 0.40
C GLY A 101 0.29 8.72 -0.86
N PRO A 102 1.21 9.57 -1.29
CA PRO A 102 2.06 9.28 -2.43
C PRO A 102 3.05 8.16 -2.09
N LEU A 103 3.24 7.27 -3.06
CA LEU A 103 4.24 6.21 -3.03
C LEU A 103 5.00 6.21 -4.36
N THR A 104 6.32 6.30 -4.31
CA THR A 104 7.17 6.08 -5.47
C THR A 104 7.72 4.67 -5.44
N ILE A 105 7.56 3.93 -6.52
CA ILE A 105 8.14 2.59 -6.70
C ILE A 105 9.34 2.70 -7.63
N GLN A 106 10.47 2.14 -7.21
CA GLN A 106 11.72 2.17 -7.96
C GLN A 106 12.22 0.76 -8.24
N ARG A 107 13.04 0.60 -9.29
CA ARG A 107 13.73 -0.66 -9.57
C ARG A 107 14.71 -1.06 -8.45
#